data_AF-A0A059EXK1-F1
#
_entry.id   AF-A0A059EXK1-F1
#
_cell.length_a   1.000
_cell.length_b   1.000
_cell.length_c   1.000
_cell.angle_alpha   90.00
_cell.angle_beta   90.00
_cell.angle_gamma   90.00
#
_symmetry.space_group_name_H-M   'P 1'
#
loop_
_entity.id
_entity.type
_entity.pdbx_description
1 polymer ?
#
loop_
_entity_poly.entity_id
_entity_poly.type
_entity_poly.pdbx_seq_one_letter_code
_entity_poly.pdbx_strand_id
1 'polypeptide(L)'
;MAKLESDSNVNKEAVSINLGNNITEKSKENINKEIKNKENISRKKDVWTKEQSEELIKLVAKIGAGYWNKIRADSQTLEGKSALSLKDKHRLISKQTSYYKTTPKEWIEVTLDGELVGEVGDCKIVNARFPHDAAKVIAKRKESPKEECVVSVTCDKGITIHSYNVSFLGSNKFKLTKIKRK
;
A
#
# COMPACT_ATOMS: atom_id res chain seq x y z
N MET A 1 -28.70 -8.05 -71.55
CA MET A 1 -29.99 -7.45 -71.95
C MET A 1 -30.28 -6.26 -71.05
N ALA A 2 -30.58 -5.13 -71.70
CA ALA A 2 -31.38 -3.97 -71.29
C ALA A 2 -31.33 -3.43 -69.85
N LYS A 3 -30.92 -2.15 -69.77
CA LYS A 3 -31.32 -1.13 -68.78
C LYS A 3 -32.85 -1.07 -68.63
N LEU A 4 -33.34 -0.84 -67.41
CA LEU A 4 -34.58 -0.13 -67.15
C LEU A 4 -34.45 0.62 -65.81
N GLU A 5 -34.30 1.93 -65.92
CA GLU A 5 -34.57 2.92 -64.86
C GLU A 5 -36.08 2.90 -64.55
N SER A 6 -36.45 3.12 -63.30
CA SER A 6 -37.76 3.70 -62.96
C SER A 6 -37.66 4.45 -61.64
N ASP A 7 -37.78 5.76 -61.76
CA ASP A 7 -37.94 6.73 -60.69
C ASP A 7 -39.34 6.68 -60.06
N SER A 8 -39.44 7.33 -58.90
CA SER A 8 -40.63 7.99 -58.31
C SER A 8 -41.63 7.07 -57.60
N ASN A 9 -42.32 7.45 -56.51
CA ASN A 9 -42.32 8.56 -55.55
C ASN A 9 -43.44 8.18 -54.53
N VAL A 10 -43.54 8.89 -53.42
CA VAL A 10 -44.76 9.19 -52.65
C VAL A 10 -44.98 8.45 -51.30
N ASN A 11 -44.79 9.27 -50.25
CA ASN A 11 -45.48 9.39 -48.96
C ASN A 11 -45.40 8.27 -47.92
N LYS A 12 -44.69 8.57 -46.82
CA LYS A 12 -45.26 8.41 -45.48
C LYS A 12 -45.01 9.66 -44.65
N GLU A 13 -46.09 10.10 -44.03
CA GLU A 13 -46.33 11.39 -43.41
C GLU A 13 -45.37 11.70 -42.26
N ALA A 14 -45.01 12.99 -42.18
CA ALA A 14 -44.40 13.60 -41.03
C ALA A 14 -45.42 13.68 -39.88
N VAL A 15 -45.17 12.95 -38.79
CA VAL A 15 -45.78 13.22 -37.49
C VAL A 15 -44.71 13.84 -36.60
N SER A 16 -44.66 15.17 -36.63
CA SER A 16 -43.82 15.98 -35.74
C SER A 16 -44.44 16.01 -34.35
N ILE A 17 -43.93 15.17 -33.44
CA ILE A 17 -44.23 15.31 -32.00
C ILE A 17 -43.14 16.22 -31.41
N ASN A 18 -43.45 17.50 -31.30
CA ASN A 18 -42.66 18.46 -30.52
C ASN A 18 -42.86 18.15 -29.02
N LEU A 19 -41.93 17.41 -28.41
CA LEU A 19 -41.74 17.42 -26.96
C LEU A 19 -40.58 18.37 -26.63
N GLY A 20 -40.92 19.53 -26.08
CA GLY A 20 -39.98 20.58 -25.72
C GLY A 20 -38.93 20.10 -24.71
N ASN A 21 -37.70 19.87 -25.19
CA ASN A 21 -36.55 19.56 -24.36
C ASN A 21 -35.93 20.84 -23.81
N ASN A 22 -36.56 21.44 -22.80
CA ASN A 22 -35.93 22.47 -21.99
C ASN A 22 -35.25 21.84 -20.76
N ILE A 23 -34.25 21.00 -21.02
CA ILE A 23 -33.39 20.46 -19.95
C ILE A 23 -32.36 21.55 -19.63
N THR A 24 -32.57 22.25 -18.53
CA THR A 24 -31.61 23.24 -18.02
C THR A 24 -30.26 22.59 -17.74
N GLU A 25 -29.16 23.30 -18.00
CA GLU A 25 -27.77 22.87 -17.75
C GLU A 25 -27.56 22.28 -16.33
N LYS A 26 -28.23 22.88 -15.33
CA LYS A 26 -28.25 22.37 -13.94
C LYS A 26 -28.88 20.98 -13.79
N SER A 27 -29.89 20.67 -14.58
CA SER A 27 -30.53 19.34 -14.58
C SER A 27 -29.63 18.29 -15.24
N LYS A 28 -28.84 18.67 -16.26
CA LYS A 28 -27.85 17.77 -16.88
C LYS A 28 -26.69 17.47 -15.91
N GLU A 29 -26.23 18.45 -15.14
CA GLU A 29 -25.21 18.24 -14.11
C GLU A 29 -25.67 17.34 -12.96
N ASN A 30 -26.93 17.46 -12.53
CA ASN A 30 -27.47 16.59 -11.47
C ASN A 30 -27.66 15.14 -11.95
N ILE A 31 -28.13 14.94 -13.18
CA ILE A 31 -28.24 13.59 -13.77
C ILE A 31 -26.84 12.96 -13.90
N ASN A 32 -25.83 13.72 -14.33
CA ASN A 32 -24.44 13.23 -14.38
C ASN A 32 -23.84 12.92 -13.00
N LYS A 33 -24.22 13.65 -11.95
CA LYS A 33 -23.81 13.37 -10.57
C LYS A 33 -24.51 12.14 -10.00
N GLU A 34 -25.79 11.92 -10.31
CA GLU A 34 -26.54 10.73 -9.88
C GLU A 34 -26.10 9.46 -10.60
N ILE A 35 -25.80 9.51 -11.91
CA ILE A 35 -25.23 8.37 -12.65
C ILE A 35 -23.86 7.97 -12.06
N LYS A 36 -23.03 8.95 -11.67
CA LYS A 36 -21.73 8.69 -11.01
C LYS A 36 -21.85 8.04 -9.64
N ASN A 37 -22.96 8.22 -8.93
CA ASN A 37 -23.14 7.72 -7.56
C ASN A 37 -23.81 6.34 -7.48
N LYS A 38 -24.48 5.87 -8.55
CA LYS A 38 -25.18 4.56 -8.55
C LYS A 38 -24.30 3.37 -8.91
N GLU A 39 -23.09 3.59 -9.42
CA GLU A 39 -22.13 2.53 -9.67
C GLU A 39 -21.01 2.56 -8.64
N ASN A 40 -21.35 2.16 -7.40
CA ASN A 40 -20.36 1.68 -6.44
C ASN A 40 -19.87 0.27 -6.87
N ILE A 41 -19.47 0.15 -8.13
CA ILE A 41 -18.80 -1.02 -8.68
C ILE A 41 -17.49 -1.09 -7.91
N SER A 42 -17.38 -2.09 -7.03
CA SER A 42 -16.14 -2.48 -6.38
C SER A 42 -15.01 -2.38 -7.41
N ARG A 43 -14.14 -1.36 -7.27
CA ARG A 43 -13.05 -1.13 -8.21
C ARG A 43 -12.25 -2.42 -8.26
N LYS A 44 -12.26 -3.11 -9.41
CA LYS A 44 -11.54 -4.37 -9.59
C LYS A 44 -10.10 -4.14 -9.12
N LYS A 45 -9.65 -4.96 -8.17
CA LYS A 45 -8.28 -4.87 -7.66
C LYS A 45 -7.34 -5.04 -8.84
N ASP A 46 -6.48 -4.07 -9.04
CA ASP A 46 -5.58 -4.06 -10.18
C ASP A 46 -4.48 -5.12 -9.95
N VAL A 47 -4.59 -6.28 -10.58
CA VAL A 47 -3.67 -7.41 -10.40
C VAL A 47 -2.43 -7.19 -11.25
N TRP A 48 -1.25 -7.17 -10.63
CA TRP A 48 0.02 -6.96 -11.30
C TRP A 48 0.75 -8.29 -11.46
N THR A 49 1.11 -8.64 -12.70
CA THR A 49 2.00 -9.77 -12.95
C THR A 49 3.46 -9.39 -12.66
N LYS A 50 4.32 -10.41 -12.55
CA LYS A 50 5.77 -10.22 -12.39
C LYS A 50 6.35 -9.52 -13.62
N GLU A 51 5.97 -9.97 -14.82
CA GLU A 51 6.38 -9.40 -16.10
C GLU A 51 6.04 -7.91 -16.21
N GLN A 52 4.79 -7.53 -15.90
CA GLN A 52 4.36 -6.12 -15.88
C GLN A 52 5.19 -5.29 -14.90
N SER A 53 5.52 -5.86 -13.74
CA SER A 53 6.31 -5.15 -12.72
C SER A 53 7.76 -4.95 -13.18
N GLU A 54 8.36 -5.95 -13.84
CA GLU A 54 9.72 -5.87 -14.37
C GLU A 54 9.81 -4.93 -15.58
N GLU A 55 8.84 -4.98 -16.49
CA GLU A 55 8.76 -4.07 -17.63
C GLU A 55 8.58 -2.62 -17.18
N LEU A 56 7.74 -2.37 -16.17
CA LEU A 56 7.59 -1.05 -15.57
C LEU A 56 8.94 -0.52 -15.04
N ILE A 57 9.73 -1.34 -14.35
CA ILE A 57 11.06 -0.93 -13.86
C ILE A 57 11.99 -0.57 -15.02
N LYS A 58 12.04 -1.41 -16.07
CA LYS A 58 12.89 -1.18 -17.24
C LYS A 58 12.50 0.11 -17.98
N LEU A 59 11.22 0.33 -18.21
CA LEU A 59 10.73 1.53 -18.89
C LEU A 59 10.90 2.79 -18.05
N VAL A 60 10.72 2.71 -16.73
CA VAL A 60 11.04 3.84 -15.83
C VAL A 60 12.53 4.15 -15.85
N ALA A 61 13.41 3.13 -15.89
CA ALA A 61 14.85 3.34 -16.00
C ALA A 61 15.25 3.97 -17.34
N LYS A 62 14.56 3.62 -18.43
CA LYS A 62 14.83 4.15 -19.79
C LYS A 62 14.27 5.55 -20.02
N ILE A 63 13.02 5.80 -19.61
CA ILE A 63 12.27 7.03 -19.93
C ILE A 63 12.37 8.04 -18.79
N GLY A 64 12.51 7.58 -17.55
CA GLY A 64 12.51 8.40 -16.35
C GLY A 64 11.17 8.35 -15.61
N ALA A 65 11.23 8.44 -14.28
CA ALA A 65 10.05 8.50 -13.42
C ALA A 65 9.30 9.83 -13.63
N GLY A 66 7.99 9.76 -13.90
CA GLY A 66 7.15 10.95 -14.15
C GLY A 66 6.46 10.93 -15.50
N TYR A 67 7.05 10.28 -16.51
CA TYR A 67 6.50 10.16 -17.86
C TYR A 67 5.56 8.95 -18.00
N TRP A 68 4.60 8.80 -17.09
CA TRP A 68 3.74 7.60 -16.99
C TRP A 68 2.91 7.33 -18.25
N ASN A 69 2.42 8.37 -18.90
CA ASN A 69 1.66 8.22 -20.16
C ASN A 69 2.55 7.70 -21.28
N LYS A 70 3.82 8.13 -21.33
CA LYS A 70 4.79 7.65 -22.31
C LYS A 70 5.23 6.21 -22.01
N ILE A 71 5.49 5.89 -20.74
CA ILE A 71 5.77 4.51 -20.30
C ILE A 71 4.62 3.57 -20.65
N ARG A 72 3.36 4.03 -20.50
CA ARG A 72 2.19 3.26 -20.87
C ARG A 72 2.08 3.06 -22.38
N ALA A 73 2.37 4.10 -23.18
CA ALA A 73 2.30 4.03 -24.63
C ALA A 73 3.41 3.13 -25.23
N ASP A 74 4.59 3.13 -24.62
CA ASP A 74 5.74 2.32 -25.06
C ASP A 74 5.63 0.85 -24.61
N SER A 75 4.62 0.48 -23.82
CA SER A 75 4.48 -0.85 -23.24
C SER A 75 3.27 -1.60 -23.77
N GLN A 76 3.49 -2.84 -24.21
CA GLN A 76 2.41 -3.72 -24.64
C GLN A 76 1.70 -4.39 -23.45
N THR A 77 2.38 -4.63 -22.33
CA THR A 77 1.77 -5.30 -21.16
C THR A 77 1.08 -4.35 -20.18
N LEU A 78 1.41 -3.05 -20.25
CA LEU A 78 0.89 -2.01 -19.35
C LEU A 78 -0.23 -1.17 -19.98
N GLU A 79 -0.64 -1.42 -21.23
CA GLU A 79 -1.66 -0.63 -21.93
C GLU A 79 -2.99 -0.55 -21.15
N GLY A 80 -3.40 -1.64 -20.50
CA GLY A 80 -4.59 -1.71 -19.66
C GLY A 80 -4.48 -1.05 -18.28
N LYS A 81 -3.28 -0.59 -17.89
CA LYS A 81 -3.02 0.02 -16.57
C LYS A 81 -3.13 1.54 -16.63
N SER A 82 -3.71 2.13 -15.60
CA SER A 82 -3.79 3.59 -15.50
C SER A 82 -2.44 4.19 -15.11
N ALA A 83 -2.14 5.41 -15.58
CA ALA A 83 -0.93 6.14 -15.20
C ALA A 83 -0.77 6.27 -13.67
N LEU A 84 -1.88 6.41 -12.94
CA LEU A 84 -1.89 6.41 -11.48
C LEU A 84 -1.45 5.05 -10.91
N SER A 85 -1.94 3.95 -11.47
CA SER A 85 -1.53 2.59 -11.08
C SER A 85 -0.04 2.35 -11.33
N LEU A 86 0.50 2.80 -12.47
CA LEU A 86 1.95 2.75 -12.75
C LEU A 86 2.75 3.50 -11.70
N LYS A 87 2.36 4.74 -11.39
CA LYS A 87 3.01 5.57 -10.36
C LYS A 87 2.97 4.89 -9.00
N ASP A 88 1.80 4.39 -8.57
CA ASP A 88 1.64 3.73 -7.28
C ASP A 88 2.42 2.42 -7.20
N LYS A 89 2.41 1.62 -8.27
CA LYS A 89 3.19 0.39 -8.35
C LYS A 89 4.68 0.67 -8.34
N HIS A 90 5.16 1.62 -9.14
CA HIS A 90 6.56 2.04 -9.12
C HIS A 90 6.94 2.56 -7.73
N ARG A 91 6.09 3.34 -7.06
CA ARG A 91 6.31 3.76 -5.67
C ARG A 91 6.43 2.57 -4.73
N LEU A 92 5.59 1.54 -4.87
CA LEU A 92 5.66 0.34 -4.03
C LEU A 92 6.90 -0.50 -4.30
N ILE A 93 7.32 -0.63 -5.56
CA ILE A 93 8.54 -1.35 -5.95
C ILE A 93 9.79 -0.59 -5.47
N SER A 94 9.84 0.71 -5.72
CA SER A 94 10.97 1.58 -5.33
C SER A 94 11.05 1.80 -3.82
N LYS A 95 9.91 1.75 -3.12
CA LYS A 95 9.86 1.49 -1.68
C LYS A 95 10.22 0.03 -1.43
N GLN A 96 11.49 -0.32 -1.63
CA GLN A 96 12.16 -1.12 -0.62
C GLN A 96 12.00 -0.35 0.68
N THR A 97 10.92 -0.67 1.41
CA THR A 97 10.67 -0.09 2.72
C THR A 97 11.95 -0.27 3.51
N SER A 98 12.32 0.71 4.33
CA SER A 98 13.50 0.65 5.20
C SER A 98 13.63 -0.72 5.87
N TYR A 99 12.48 -1.35 6.17
CA TYR A 99 12.33 -2.73 6.63
C TYR A 99 13.22 -3.77 5.90
N TYR A 100 13.26 -3.76 4.57
CA TYR A 100 14.00 -4.75 3.77
C TYR A 100 15.48 -4.39 3.54
N LYS A 101 15.87 -3.13 3.82
CA LYS A 101 17.28 -2.69 3.77
C LYS A 101 17.97 -2.72 5.13
N THR A 102 17.21 -2.78 6.22
CA THR A 102 17.78 -2.80 7.57
C THR A 102 18.61 -4.05 7.79
N THR A 103 19.91 -3.84 8.03
CA THR A 103 20.82 -4.88 8.50
C THR A 103 20.48 -5.22 9.96
N PRO A 104 20.72 -6.46 10.39
CA PRO A 104 20.64 -6.82 11.80
C PRO A 104 21.58 -5.97 12.65
N LYS A 105 21.11 -5.55 13.83
CA LYS A 105 21.88 -4.77 14.81
C LYS A 105 21.93 -5.54 16.13
N GLU A 106 22.96 -5.25 16.91
CA GLU A 106 23.08 -5.74 18.28
C GLU A 106 22.21 -4.89 19.21
N TRP A 107 21.22 -5.54 19.82
CA TRP A 107 20.36 -4.94 20.82
C TRP A 107 20.72 -5.49 22.19
N ILE A 108 20.81 -4.60 23.16
CA ILE A 108 21.16 -4.92 24.54
C ILE A 108 19.94 -4.68 25.40
N GLU A 109 19.63 -5.64 26.27
CA GLU A 109 18.60 -5.48 27.29
C GLU A 109 19.04 -4.48 28.36
N VAL A 110 18.19 -3.48 28.62
CA VAL A 110 18.43 -2.43 29.61
C VAL A 110 17.22 -2.26 30.53
N THR A 111 17.43 -1.64 31.69
CA THR A 111 16.37 -1.19 32.59
C THR A 111 15.60 -0.03 31.97
N LEU A 112 14.54 0.43 32.65
CA LEU A 112 13.86 1.65 32.24
C LEU A 112 14.80 2.87 32.32
N ASP A 113 15.76 2.87 33.22
CA ASP A 113 16.67 4.00 33.39
C ASP A 113 17.88 3.95 32.43
N GLY A 114 17.98 2.88 31.63
CA GLY A 114 19.05 2.72 30.63
C GLY A 114 20.27 1.97 31.16
N GLU A 115 20.21 1.45 32.37
CA GLU A 115 21.26 0.63 32.97
C GLU A 115 21.20 -0.79 32.43
N LEU A 116 22.34 -1.48 32.41
CA LEU A 116 22.41 -2.85 31.91
C LEU A 116 21.66 -3.81 32.84
N VAL A 117 20.89 -4.74 32.26
CA VAL A 117 20.22 -5.80 33.04
C VAL A 117 21.17 -6.98 33.21
N GLY A 118 21.77 -7.10 34.40
CA GLY A 118 22.67 -8.20 34.79
C GLY A 118 23.95 -7.72 35.47
N GLU A 119 24.73 -8.66 36.01
CA GLU A 119 26.09 -8.36 36.50
C GLU A 119 27.03 -8.05 35.31
N VAL A 120 28.13 -7.35 35.59
CA VAL A 120 29.14 -6.96 34.59
C VAL A 120 29.73 -8.21 33.93
N GLY A 121 29.20 -8.56 32.74
CA GLY A 121 29.60 -9.76 31.99
C GLY A 121 28.43 -10.51 31.34
N ASP A 122 27.21 -10.38 31.88
CA ASP A 122 26.02 -11.14 31.44
C ASP A 122 25.10 -10.37 30.49
N CYS A 123 25.63 -9.37 29.78
CA CYS A 123 24.85 -8.56 28.86
C CYS A 123 24.16 -9.43 27.80
N LYS A 124 22.82 -9.50 27.85
CA LYS A 124 22.02 -10.28 26.91
C LYS A 124 21.93 -9.57 25.57
N ILE A 125 22.95 -9.75 24.74
CA ILE A 125 22.98 -9.25 23.36
C ILE A 125 22.00 -10.07 22.50
N VAL A 126 21.18 -9.38 21.72
CA VAL A 126 20.24 -9.96 20.78
C VAL A 126 20.46 -9.33 19.41
N ASN A 127 20.80 -10.15 18.44
CA ASN A 127 20.91 -9.70 17.06
C ASN A 127 19.51 -9.65 16.41
N ALA A 128 19.03 -8.46 16.08
CA ALA A 128 17.74 -8.27 15.44
C ALA A 128 17.70 -7.03 14.55
N ARG A 129 16.80 -7.00 13.56
CA ARG A 129 16.66 -5.85 12.66
C ARG A 129 15.95 -4.67 13.30
N PHE A 130 15.03 -4.94 14.22
CA PHE A 130 14.20 -3.92 14.88
C PHE A 130 14.16 -4.12 16.39
N PRO A 131 13.94 -3.04 17.15
CA PRO A 131 13.88 -3.10 18.60
C PRO A 131 12.75 -4.00 19.12
N HIS A 132 11.60 -4.02 18.44
CA HIS A 132 10.48 -4.87 18.84
C HIS A 132 10.76 -6.36 18.59
N ASP A 133 11.60 -6.71 17.62
CA ASP A 133 12.01 -8.10 17.40
C ASP A 133 13.03 -8.55 18.44
N ALA A 134 13.97 -7.68 18.81
CA ALA A 134 14.84 -7.93 19.96
C ALA A 134 14.02 -8.13 21.25
N ALA A 135 13.06 -7.24 21.50
CA ALA A 135 12.18 -7.33 22.66
C ALA A 135 11.36 -8.63 22.67
N LYS A 136 10.89 -9.13 21.52
CA LYS A 136 10.22 -10.45 21.43
C LYS A 136 11.13 -11.59 21.85
N VAL A 137 12.39 -11.59 21.40
CA VAL A 137 13.35 -12.64 21.76
C VAL A 137 13.63 -12.61 23.26
N ILE A 138 13.82 -11.43 23.84
CA ILE A 138 14.02 -11.25 25.28
C ILE A 138 12.78 -11.70 26.06
N ALA A 139 11.58 -11.29 25.63
CA ALA A 139 10.31 -11.68 26.23
C ALA A 139 10.14 -13.20 26.29
N LYS A 140 10.47 -13.91 25.20
CA LYS A 140 10.44 -15.38 25.16
C LYS A 140 11.39 -16.01 26.18
N ARG A 141 12.60 -15.47 26.35
CA ARG A 141 13.57 -15.98 27.33
C ARG A 141 13.13 -15.78 28.78
N LYS A 142 12.27 -14.78 29.03
CA LYS A 142 11.87 -14.43 30.39
C LYS A 142 10.93 -15.44 31.04
N GLU A 143 10.32 -16.37 30.27
CA GLU A 143 9.48 -17.54 30.70
C GLU A 143 8.75 -17.40 32.05
N SER A 144 8.34 -16.19 32.40
CA SER A 144 7.79 -15.87 33.71
C SER A 144 6.31 -15.65 33.50
N PRO A 145 5.44 -16.43 34.16
CA PRO A 145 4.00 -16.26 34.12
C PRO A 145 3.55 -15.06 34.99
N LYS A 146 4.29 -13.94 34.93
CA LYS A 146 3.76 -12.65 35.36
C LYS A 146 3.01 -12.06 34.16
N GLU A 147 1.73 -11.73 34.38
CA GLU A 147 0.78 -11.33 33.35
C GLU A 147 1.30 -10.18 32.48
N GLU A 148 2.16 -9.31 33.04
CA GLU A 148 2.81 -8.23 32.32
C GLU A 148 4.28 -8.07 32.73
N CYS A 149 5.16 -7.88 31.74
CA CYS A 149 6.55 -7.48 31.99
C CYS A 149 6.98 -6.36 31.05
N VAL A 150 7.96 -5.57 31.48
CA VAL A 150 8.56 -4.52 30.66
C VAL A 150 9.89 -5.00 30.11
N VAL A 151 10.09 -4.80 28.82
CA VAL A 151 11.35 -5.07 28.13
C VAL A 151 11.84 -3.78 27.49
N SER A 152 13.04 -3.34 27.86
CA SER A 152 13.70 -2.20 27.24
C SER A 152 14.96 -2.66 26.53
N VAL A 153 15.17 -2.13 25.32
CA VAL A 153 16.34 -2.45 24.49
C VAL A 153 16.98 -1.17 23.93
N THR A 154 18.29 -1.21 23.77
CA THR A 154 19.09 -0.16 23.13
C THR A 154 20.10 -0.77 22.16
N CYS A 155 20.50 -0.03 21.11
CA CYS A 155 21.61 -0.41 20.23
C CYS A 155 22.75 0.62 20.19
N ASP A 156 22.61 1.73 20.91
CA ASP A 156 23.47 2.91 20.87
C ASP A 156 23.97 3.29 22.27
N LYS A 157 24.31 2.27 23.08
CA LYS A 157 24.84 2.43 24.45
C LYS A 157 23.92 3.22 25.38
N GLY A 158 22.60 3.08 25.21
CA GLY A 158 21.60 3.70 26.07
C GLY A 158 21.10 5.07 25.62
N ILE A 159 21.60 5.63 24.51
CA ILE A 159 21.12 6.93 23.99
C ILE A 159 19.64 6.82 23.57
N THR A 160 19.29 5.77 22.83
CA THR A 160 17.92 5.49 22.40
C THR A 160 17.44 4.20 23.07
N ILE A 161 16.47 4.35 23.96
CA ILE A 161 15.85 3.22 24.65
C ILE A 161 14.45 2.99 24.08
N HIS A 162 14.22 1.78 23.60
CA HIS A 162 12.91 1.31 23.18
C HIS A 162 12.31 0.39 24.23
N SER A 163 11.28 0.87 24.91
CA SER A 163 10.58 0.11 25.94
C SER A 163 9.24 -0.45 25.43
N TYR A 164 8.93 -1.68 25.82
CA TYR A 164 7.73 -2.41 25.43
C TYR A 164 7.09 -3.07 26.64
N ASN A 165 5.76 -2.92 26.77
CA ASN A 165 4.95 -3.78 27.62
C ASN A 165 4.71 -5.09 26.89
N VAL A 166 4.95 -6.20 27.59
CA VAL A 166 4.74 -7.56 27.10
C VAL A 166 3.64 -8.18 27.95
N SER A 167 2.50 -8.49 27.33
CA SER A 167 1.41 -9.22 27.97
C SER A 167 1.37 -10.64 27.42
N PHE A 168 1.45 -11.65 28.29
CA PHE A 168 1.44 -13.05 27.89
C PHE A 168 -0.01 -13.55 27.73
N LEU A 169 -0.33 -14.08 26.56
CA LEU A 169 -1.68 -14.57 26.18
C LEU A 169 -1.75 -16.11 26.16
N GLY A 170 -0.67 -16.81 26.57
CA GLY A 170 -0.56 -18.27 26.58
C GLY A 170 0.88 -18.77 26.38
N SER A 171 1.05 -20.08 26.21
CA SER A 171 2.36 -20.78 26.21
C SER A 171 3.38 -20.32 25.18
N ASN A 172 2.99 -19.56 24.15
CA ASN A 172 3.95 -18.96 23.21
C ASN A 172 3.43 -17.72 22.47
N LYS A 173 2.31 -17.15 22.93
CA LYS A 173 1.68 -15.97 22.33
C LYS A 173 1.75 -14.83 23.32
N PHE A 174 2.28 -13.70 22.89
CA PHE A 174 2.39 -12.51 23.70
C PHE A 174 2.21 -11.27 22.82
N LYS A 175 1.70 -10.21 23.43
CA LYS A 175 1.43 -8.92 22.78
C LYS A 175 2.48 -7.91 23.23
N LEU A 176 3.13 -7.25 22.28
CA LEU A 176 4.03 -6.13 22.55
C LEU A 176 3.31 -4.81 22.30
N THR A 177 3.32 -3.93 23.28
CA THR A 177 2.84 -2.55 23.15
C THR A 177 3.99 -1.60 23.43
N LYS A 178 4.29 -0.71 22.48
CA LYS A 178 5.39 0.26 22.63
C LYS A 178 5.03 1.29 23.70
N ILE A 179 5.91 1.46 24.68
CA ILE A 179 5.81 2.52 25.68
C ILE A 179 6.42 3.78 25.08
N LYS A 180 5.65 4.86 25.06
CA LYS A 180 6.17 6.19 24.70
C LYS A 180 6.67 6.85 25.97
N ARG A 181 7.95 7.17 26.04
CA ARG A 181 8.45 8.09 27.06
C ARG A 181 7.99 9.51 26.69
N LYS A 182 7.47 10.22 27.68
CA LYS A 182 7.15 11.65 27.57
C LYS A 182 8.42 12.45 27.80
#